data_AF-A0AB36ZKH8-F1
#
_entry.id   AF-A0AB36ZKH8-F1
#
_cell.length_a   1.000
_cell.length_b   1.000
_cell.length_c   1.000
_cell.angle_alpha   90.00
_cell.angle_beta   90.00
_cell.angle_gamma   90.00
#
_symmetry.space_group_name_H-M   'P 1'
#
loop_
_entity.id
_entity.type
_entity.pdbx_description
1 polymer ?
#
loop_
_entity_poly.entity_id
_entity_poly.type
_entity_poly.pdbx_seq_one_letter_code
_entity_poly.pdbx_strand_id
1 'polypeptide(L)'
;MFVNVAAESGDTRALHVAVRVLLTAAAHHAWPTATALVFKRETVGTFAGFWALWRVTDSGHRVLREWEDEPDEMSDESDEERVALDLITNSHETQDYADTFGPLSEGVAVGYHLYML
;
A
#
# COMPACT_ATOMS: atom_id res chain seq x y z
N MET A 1 -0.73 17.11 -3.94
CA MET A 1 -1.73 18.18 -4.17
C MET A 1 -3.16 17.65 -4.27
N PHE A 2 -3.44 16.55 -4.98
CA PHE A 2 -4.81 16.01 -5.10
C PHE A 2 -5.38 15.37 -3.81
N VAL A 3 -4.57 14.62 -3.05
CA VAL A 3 -5.03 13.95 -1.81
C VAL A 3 -5.40 14.97 -0.73
N ASN A 4 -4.55 15.96 -0.44
CA ASN A 4 -4.81 16.98 0.57
C ASN A 4 -6.09 17.79 0.27
N VAL A 5 -6.30 18.18 -0.99
CA VAL A 5 -7.53 18.89 -1.40
C VAL A 5 -8.77 18.02 -1.20
N ALA A 6 -8.68 16.71 -1.50
CA ALA A 6 -9.76 15.78 -1.24
C ALA A 6 -10.00 15.57 0.26
N ALA A 7 -8.94 15.50 1.07
CA ALA A 7 -9.03 15.40 2.53
C ALA A 7 -9.70 16.65 3.14
N GLU A 8 -9.30 17.84 2.69
CA GLU A 8 -9.88 19.12 3.12
C GLU A 8 -11.38 19.25 2.78
N SER A 9 -11.85 18.57 1.73
CA SER A 9 -13.25 18.57 1.35
C SER A 9 -14.16 17.76 2.28
N GLY A 10 -13.59 16.82 3.05
CA GLY A 10 -14.34 15.87 3.87
C GLY A 10 -15.13 14.82 3.09
N ASP A 11 -15.06 14.82 1.74
CA ASP A 11 -15.69 13.78 0.91
C ASP A 11 -14.81 12.52 0.89
N THR A 12 -15.22 11.52 1.67
CA THR A 12 -14.56 10.22 1.76
C THR A 12 -14.42 9.53 0.40
N ARG A 13 -15.40 9.70 -0.51
CA ARG A 13 -15.33 9.09 -1.84
C ARG A 13 -14.27 9.79 -2.70
N ALA A 14 -14.21 11.12 -2.65
CA ALA A 14 -13.18 11.88 -3.35
C ALA A 14 -11.78 11.52 -2.81
N LEU A 15 -11.65 11.38 -1.49
CA LEU A 15 -10.42 10.96 -0.84
C LEU A 15 -9.97 9.58 -1.31
N HIS A 16 -10.86 8.58 -1.29
CA HIS A 16 -10.55 7.22 -1.76
C HIS A 16 -10.09 7.19 -3.22
N VAL A 17 -10.73 7.98 -4.10
CA VAL A 17 -10.32 8.09 -5.51
C VAL A 17 -8.93 8.70 -5.61
N ALA A 18 -8.64 9.77 -4.86
CA ALA A 18 -7.35 10.43 -4.87
C ALA A 18 -6.23 9.50 -4.35
N VAL A 19 -6.48 8.80 -3.25
CA VAL A 19 -5.55 7.81 -2.69
C VAL A 19 -5.30 6.67 -3.68
N ARG A 20 -6.35 6.12 -4.31
CA ARG A 20 -6.19 5.07 -5.32
C ARG A 20 -5.31 5.51 -6.50
N VAL A 21 -5.51 6.74 -6.98
CA VAL A 21 -4.68 7.31 -8.06
C VAL A 21 -3.24 7.46 -7.62
N LEU A 22 -2.99 7.95 -6.40
CA LEU A 22 -1.65 8.07 -5.84
C LEU A 22 -0.95 6.71 -5.76
N LEU A 23 -1.64 5.70 -5.21
CA LEU A 23 -1.11 4.34 -5.09
C LEU A 23 -0.78 3.73 -6.44
N THR A 24 -1.66 3.93 -7.44
CA THR A 24 -1.41 3.45 -8.80
C THR A 24 -0.18 4.13 -9.41
N ALA A 25 -0.07 5.45 -9.27
CA ALA A 25 1.07 6.20 -9.81
C ALA A 25 2.39 5.83 -9.12
N ALA A 26 2.40 5.71 -7.79
CA ALA A 26 3.57 5.29 -7.01
C ALA A 26 3.99 3.87 -7.38
N ALA A 27 3.04 2.94 -7.47
CA ALA A 27 3.32 1.56 -7.84
C ALA A 27 3.87 1.45 -9.27
N HIS A 28 3.30 2.18 -10.25
CA HIS A 28 3.81 2.16 -11.63
C HIS A 28 5.15 2.88 -11.79
N HIS A 29 5.49 3.79 -10.88
CA HIS A 29 6.81 4.43 -10.88
C HIS A 29 7.92 3.42 -10.56
N ALA A 30 7.74 2.59 -9.52
CA ALA A 30 8.73 1.58 -9.12
C ALA A 30 8.57 0.25 -9.86
N TRP A 31 7.33 -0.17 -10.13
CA TRP A 31 6.98 -1.46 -10.72
C TRP A 31 5.96 -1.27 -11.86
N PRO A 32 6.41 -0.98 -13.10
CA PRO A 32 5.53 -0.59 -14.21
C PRO A 32 4.44 -1.60 -14.59
N THR A 33 4.65 -2.89 -14.29
CA THR A 33 3.68 -3.96 -14.58
C THR A 33 2.80 -4.32 -13.37
N ALA A 34 2.92 -3.60 -12.26
CA ALA A 34 2.13 -3.86 -11.08
C ALA A 34 0.64 -3.63 -11.35
N THR A 35 -0.19 -4.54 -10.83
CA THR A 35 -1.65 -4.45 -10.91
C THR A 35 -2.33 -4.65 -9.57
N ALA A 36 -1.62 -5.20 -8.58
CA ALA A 36 -2.09 -5.25 -7.22
C ALA A 36 -1.00 -5.01 -6.18
N LEU A 37 -1.40 -4.31 -5.11
CA LEU A 37 -0.63 -4.12 -3.88
C LEU A 37 -1.24 -4.98 -2.78
N VAL A 38 -0.41 -5.73 -2.08
CA VAL A 38 -0.80 -6.59 -0.98
C VAL A 38 -0.26 -6.01 0.30
N PHE A 39 -1.16 -5.67 1.21
CA PHE A 39 -0.81 -5.10 2.51
C PHE A 39 -1.02 -6.13 3.60
N LYS A 40 -0.22 -6.06 4.66
CA LYS A 40 -0.42 -6.80 5.90
C LYS A 40 -0.62 -5.83 7.07
N ARG A 41 -1.50 -6.17 8.01
CA ARG A 41 -1.62 -5.40 9.25
C ARG A 41 -0.57 -5.89 10.25
N GLU A 42 0.23 -4.97 10.75
CA GLU A 42 1.21 -5.25 11.80
C GLU A 42 0.49 -5.60 13.09
N THR A 43 0.79 -6.76 13.66
CA THR A 43 0.14 -7.25 14.88
C THR A 43 0.95 -7.00 16.15
N VAL A 44 2.24 -6.71 16.01
CA VAL A 44 3.19 -6.59 17.12
C VAL A 44 4.19 -5.46 16.87
N GLY A 45 4.84 -4.98 17.93
CA GLY A 45 5.88 -3.94 17.83
C GLY A 45 5.35 -2.51 17.73
N THR A 46 6.24 -1.56 17.43
CA THR A 46 5.97 -0.11 17.40
C THR A 46 4.91 0.29 16.38
N PHE A 47 4.78 -0.47 15.30
CA PHE A 47 3.82 -0.22 14.21
C PHE A 47 2.56 -1.08 14.31
N ALA A 48 2.32 -1.74 15.45
CA ALA A 48 1.11 -2.53 15.64
C ALA A 48 -0.15 -1.71 15.34
N GLY A 49 -1.03 -2.27 14.50
CA GLY A 49 -2.27 -1.64 14.04
C GLY A 49 -2.18 -0.93 12.69
N PHE A 50 -0.99 -0.69 12.14
CA PHE A 50 -0.78 -0.09 10.82
C PHE A 50 -0.71 -1.16 9.72
N TRP A 51 -1.04 -0.75 8.49
CA TRP A 51 -0.89 -1.52 7.27
C TRP A 51 0.49 -1.29 6.65
N ALA A 52 1.25 -2.36 6.47
CA ALA A 52 2.52 -2.36 5.75
C ALA A 52 2.34 -2.97 4.37
N LEU A 53 2.96 -2.38 3.34
CA LEU A 53 3.03 -3.01 2.02
C LEU A 53 3.92 -4.24 2.13
N TRP A 54 3.37 -5.41 1.83
CA TRP A 54 4.06 -6.69 1.96
C TRP A 54 4.51 -7.24 0.62
N ARG A 55 3.70 -7.06 -0.43
CA ARG A 55 3.96 -7.66 -1.74
C ARG A 55 3.32 -6.86 -2.87
N VAL A 56 4.01 -6.81 -4.01
CA VAL A 56 3.53 -6.21 -5.25
C VAL A 56 3.40 -7.30 -6.31
N THR A 57 2.29 -7.34 -7.04
CA THR A 57 2.03 -8.37 -8.06
C THR A 57 1.53 -7.81 -9.38
N ASP A 58 1.84 -8.52 -10.48
CA ASP A 58 1.31 -8.25 -11.81
C ASP A 58 -0.04 -8.95 -12.07
N SER A 59 -0.59 -8.75 -13.28
CA SER A 59 -1.89 -9.32 -13.68
C SER A 59 -1.93 -10.85 -13.72
N GLY A 60 -0.78 -11.51 -13.78
CA GLY A 60 -0.63 -12.96 -13.70
C GLY A 60 -0.39 -13.47 -12.27
N HIS A 61 -0.56 -12.61 -11.26
CA HIS A 61 -0.21 -12.88 -9.86
C HIS A 61 1.28 -13.20 -9.63
N ARG A 62 2.15 -12.79 -10.55
CA ARG A 62 3.60 -12.95 -10.35
C ARG A 62 4.06 -11.89 -9.36
N VAL A 63 4.90 -12.31 -8.40
CA VAL A 63 5.50 -11.42 -7.42
C VAL A 63 6.55 -10.56 -8.12
N LEU A 64 6.36 -9.24 -8.08
CA LEU A 64 7.32 -8.25 -8.57
C LEU A 64 8.29 -7.82 -7.46
N ARG A 65 7.77 -7.71 -6.23
CA ARG A 65 8.51 -7.36 -5.02
C ARG A 65 7.81 -7.92 -3.79
N GLU A 66 8.56 -8.30 -2.77
CA GLU A 66 8.08 -8.83 -1.50
C GLU A 66 9.08 -8.54 -0.39
N TRP A 67 8.58 -8.28 0.82
CA TRP A 67 9.37 -7.96 2.01
C TRP A 67 9.06 -8.98 3.13
N GLU A 68 9.49 -10.23 2.97
CA GLU A 68 9.20 -11.29 3.96
C GLU A 68 9.93 -11.06 5.30
N ASP A 69 9.19 -10.80 6.39
CA ASP A 69 9.66 -10.89 7.79
C ASP A 69 10.98 -10.16 8.10
N GLU A 70 11.35 -9.11 7.36
CA GLU A 70 12.53 -8.29 7.63
C GLU A 70 12.17 -7.07 8.49
N PRO A 71 12.36 -7.13 9.82
CA PRO A 71 12.25 -5.96 10.68
C PRO A 71 13.43 -5.00 10.54
N ASP A 72 14.50 -5.37 9.82
CA ASP A 72 15.74 -4.63 9.77
C ASP A 72 16.25 -4.44 8.34
N GLU A 73 16.26 -3.17 7.94
CA GLU A 73 17.00 -2.57 6.83
C GLU A 73 16.60 -3.04 5.42
N MET A 74 15.54 -2.36 4.94
CA MET A 74 15.23 -1.91 3.58
C MET A 74 16.47 -1.39 2.78
N SER A 75 17.50 -2.21 2.66
CA SER A 75 18.86 -1.85 2.23
C SER A 75 19.10 -2.14 0.75
N ASP A 76 18.30 -3.01 0.14
CA ASP A 76 18.41 -3.41 -1.27
C ASP A 76 17.49 -2.63 -2.22
N GLU A 77 16.61 -1.78 -1.68
CA GLU A 77 15.64 -1.01 -2.47
C GLU A 77 16.31 0.04 -3.35
N SER A 78 15.74 0.23 -4.54
CA SER A 78 16.07 1.38 -5.38
C SER A 78 15.49 2.67 -4.82
N ASP A 79 15.97 3.83 -5.30
CA ASP A 79 15.43 5.13 -4.89
C ASP A 79 13.96 5.28 -5.31
N GLU A 80 13.58 4.72 -6.46
CA GLU A 80 12.20 4.68 -6.94
C GLU A 80 11.30 3.84 -6.01
N GLU A 81 11.80 2.69 -5.55
CA GLU A 81 11.08 1.85 -4.59
C GLU A 81 10.89 2.54 -3.26
N ARG A 82 11.92 3.24 -2.75
CA ARG A 82 11.81 4.03 -1.50
C ARG A 82 10.77 5.14 -1.62
N VAL A 83 10.75 5.87 -2.73
CA VAL A 83 9.75 6.91 -2.98
C VAL A 83 8.35 6.31 -3.07
N ALA A 84 8.20 5.19 -3.78
CA ALA A 84 6.91 4.52 -3.89
C ALA A 84 6.43 4.01 -2.52
N LEU A 85 7.31 3.39 -1.73
CA LEU A 85 7.02 2.93 -0.38
C LEU A 85 6.58 4.07 0.52
N ASP A 86 7.30 5.18 0.55
CA ASP A 86 6.92 6.33 1.37
C ASP A 86 5.52 6.86 1.04
N LEU A 87 5.20 6.99 -0.25
CA LEU A 87 3.88 7.42 -0.71
C LEU A 87 2.77 6.41 -0.41
N ILE A 88 3.11 5.11 -0.41
CA ILE A 88 2.16 4.02 -0.20
C ILE A 88 1.93 3.80 1.30
N THR A 89 2.96 3.59 2.12
CA THR A 89 2.80 3.10 3.49
C THR A 89 2.71 4.20 4.54
N ASN A 90 3.35 5.35 4.32
CA ASN A 90 3.54 6.35 5.39
C ASN A 90 2.47 7.46 5.40
N SER A 91 1.53 7.46 4.46
CA SER A 91 0.38 8.39 4.44
C SER A 91 -0.80 7.84 5.23
N HIS A 92 -1.35 8.65 6.13
CA HIS A 92 -2.56 8.35 6.90
C HIS A 92 -3.74 8.02 5.98
N GLU A 93 -3.87 8.75 4.87
CA GLU A 93 -4.95 8.56 3.91
C GLU A 93 -4.88 7.19 3.21
N THR A 94 -3.68 6.63 3.01
CA THR A 94 -3.54 5.25 2.55
C THR A 94 -3.97 4.25 3.62
N GLN A 95 -3.62 4.49 4.88
CA GLN A 95 -4.02 3.63 6.01
C GLN A 95 -5.55 3.58 6.17
N ASP A 96 -6.23 4.71 6.00
CA ASP A 96 -7.70 4.77 6.04
C ASP A 96 -8.31 4.04 4.83
N TYR A 97 -7.76 4.25 3.64
CA TYR A 97 -8.25 3.60 2.42
C TYR A 97 -8.08 2.08 2.48
N ALA A 98 -6.95 1.63 3.02
CA ALA A 98 -6.62 0.25 3.30
C ALA A 98 -7.67 -0.47 4.17
N ASP A 99 -8.14 0.18 5.24
CA ASP A 99 -9.16 -0.38 6.15
C ASP A 99 -10.49 -0.71 5.44
N THR A 100 -10.76 -0.16 4.25
CA THR A 100 -12.02 -0.40 3.50
C THR A 100 -12.12 -1.79 2.87
N PHE A 101 -10.99 -2.49 2.65
CA PHE A 101 -10.96 -3.76 1.92
C PHE A 101 -11.11 -4.98 2.82
N GLY A 102 -10.90 -4.84 4.13
CA GLY A 102 -11.05 -5.90 5.12
C GLY A 102 -10.12 -7.12 4.90
N PRO A 103 -10.16 -8.13 5.78
CA PRO A 103 -9.30 -9.31 5.68
C PRO A 103 -9.64 -10.31 4.56
N LEU A 104 -8.62 -10.88 3.90
CA LEU A 104 -8.81 -12.01 2.96
C LEU A 104 -9.05 -13.37 3.64
N SER A 105 -8.56 -13.62 4.86
CA SER A 105 -8.74 -14.90 5.56
C SER A 105 -8.49 -14.78 7.07
N GLU A 106 -9.27 -15.50 7.87
CA GLU A 106 -9.05 -15.65 9.31
C GLU A 106 -7.70 -16.33 9.58
N GLY A 107 -6.81 -15.67 10.33
CA GLY A 107 -5.57 -16.27 10.84
C GLY A 107 -4.27 -15.88 10.13
N VAL A 108 -4.33 -15.14 9.01
CA VAL A 108 -3.18 -14.33 8.56
C VAL A 108 -3.33 -12.98 9.27
N ALA A 109 -2.24 -12.40 9.79
CA ALA A 109 -2.24 -11.09 10.47
C ALA A 109 -2.95 -9.96 9.68
N VAL A 110 -3.06 -10.16 8.36
CA VAL A 110 -4.26 -10.02 7.48
C VAL A 110 -3.77 -9.40 6.19
N GLY A 111 -3.83 -10.15 5.08
CA GLY A 111 -3.57 -9.63 3.74
C GLY A 111 -4.84 -9.04 3.09
N TYR A 112 -4.76 -7.94 2.32
CA TYR A 112 -5.75 -7.63 1.26
C TYR A 112 -5.09 -7.16 -0.02
N HIS A 113 -5.80 -7.36 -1.16
CA HIS A 113 -5.35 -6.94 -2.49
C HIS A 113 -6.04 -5.64 -2.89
N LEU A 114 -5.26 -4.58 -3.06
CA LEU A 114 -5.73 -3.39 -3.75
C LEU A 114 -5.48 -3.55 -5.24
N TYR A 115 -6.55 -3.65 -6.03
CA TYR A 115 -6.47 -3.66 -7.49
C TYR A 115 -6.36 -2.25 -8.07
N MET A 116 -5.33 -2.03 -8.88
CA MET A 116 -5.05 -0.77 -9.55
C MET A 116 -5.68 -0.81 -10.95
N LEU A 117 -6.84 -0.19 -11.13
CA LEU A 117 -7.54 -0.05 -12.42
C LEU A 117 -7.63 1.42 -12.79
#